data_AF-A0A1F5D038-F1
#
_entry.id   AF-A0A1F5D038-F1
#
_cell.length_a   1.000
_cell.length_b   1.000
_cell.length_c   1.000
_cell.angle_alpha   90.00
_cell.angle_beta   90.00
_cell.angle_gamma   90.00
#
_symmetry.space_group_name_H-M   'P 1'
#
loop_
_entity.id
_entity.type
_entity.pdbx_description
1 polymer ?
#
loop_
_entity_poly.entity_id
_entity_poly.type
_entity_poly.pdbx_seq_one_letter_code
_entity_poly.pdbx_strand_id
1 'polypeptide(L)' 'MIKLVYENPSFSSKIALYDLSQILEGKGLCNRLNDTDSPVFKEFESFLRNELKAKIKPVPIASSSEINPDEYTVKEVA' A
#
# COMPACT_ATOMS: atom_id res chain seq x y z
N MET A 1 -7.67 -9.12 2.47
CA MET A 1 -7.31 -8.87 1.05
C MET A 1 -5.80 -8.81 0.82
N ILE A 2 -5.04 -8.06 1.63
CA ILE A 2 -3.57 -7.91 1.51
C ILE A 2 -2.83 -9.27 1.52
N LYS A 3 -3.24 -10.19 2.40
CA LYS A 3 -2.68 -11.55 2.51
C LYS A 3 -2.71 -12.34 1.20
N LEU A 4 -3.78 -12.22 0.39
CA LEU A 4 -3.90 -12.92 -0.89
C LEU A 4 -2.86 -12.44 -1.92
N VAL A 5 -2.60 -11.13 -1.94
CA VAL A 5 -1.59 -10.54 -2.85
C VAL A 5 -0.19 -10.93 -2.40
N TYR A 6 0.05 -10.98 -1.08
CA TYR A 6 1.35 -11.32 -0.52
C TYR A 6 1.70 -12.80 -0.67
N GLU A 7 0.76 -13.70 -0.38
CA GLU A 7 0.99 -15.15 -0.40
C GLU A 7 1.03 -15.74 -1.81
N ASN A 8 0.57 -15.00 -2.82
CA ASN A 8 0.63 -15.42 -4.21
C ASN A 8 1.73 -14.66 -4.97
N PRO A 9 2.85 -15.32 -5.32
CA PRO A 9 3.97 -14.69 -6.04
C PRO A 9 3.57 -14.06 -7.40
N SER A 10 2.52 -14.61 -8.03
CA SER A 10 2.00 -14.08 -9.29
C SER A 10 1.31 -12.73 -9.12
N PHE A 11 0.85 -12.42 -7.91
CA PHE A 11 0.20 -11.16 -7.55
C PHE A 11 1.18 -10.18 -6.93
N SER A 12 2.05 -10.61 -6.00
CA SER A 12 3.02 -9.71 -5.36
C SER A 12 3.96 -9.03 -6.36
N SER A 13 4.32 -9.70 -7.45
CA SER A 13 5.12 -9.12 -8.52
C SER A 13 4.37 -8.10 -9.40
N LYS A 14 3.03 -8.15 -9.43
CA LYS A 14 2.19 -7.40 -10.39
C LYS A 14 1.28 -6.37 -9.75
N ILE A 15 1.06 -6.44 -8.44
CA ILE A 15 0.12 -5.61 -7.71
C ILE A 15 0.89 -4.87 -6.63
N ALA A 16 0.81 -3.55 -6.64
CA ALA A 16 1.24 -2.71 -5.53
C ALA A 16 0.03 -2.28 -4.72
N LEU A 17 0.18 -2.34 -3.41
CA LEU A 17 -0.82 -1.91 -2.44
C LEU A 17 -0.26 -0.73 -1.66
N TYR A 18 -1.01 0.36 -1.70
CA TYR A 18 -0.72 1.59 -0.98
C TYR A 18 -1.94 1.98 -0.16
N ASP A 19 -1.70 2.48 1.04
CA ASP A 19 -2.71 3.15 1.84
C ASP A 19 -2.54 4.67 1.70
N LEU A 20 -3.56 5.28 1.08
CA LEU A 20 -3.65 6.72 0.78
C LEU A 20 -4.53 7.47 1.77
N SER A 21 -5.09 6.81 2.80
CA SER A 21 -6.00 7.43 3.78
C SER A 21 -5.41 8.72 4.35
N GLN A 22 -4.14 8.67 4.74
CA GLN A 22 -3.43 9.82 5.28
C GLN A 22 -3.27 10.96 4.27
N ILE A 23 -2.99 10.67 2.99
CA ILE A 23 -2.98 11.69 1.94
C ILE A 23 -4.34 12.37 1.81
N LEU A 24 -5.41 11.58 1.82
CA LEU A 24 -6.78 12.09 1.71
C LEU A 24 -7.19 12.95 2.91
N GLU A 25 -6.65 12.65 4.09
CA GLU A 25 -6.78 13.48 5.31
C GLU A 25 -5.88 14.73 5.29
N GLY A 26 -5.15 14.99 4.20
CA GLY A 26 -4.22 16.12 4.07
C GLY A 26 -2.86 15.89 4.75
N LYS A 27 -2.60 14.69 5.26
CA LYS A 27 -1.28 14.30 5.81
C LYS A 27 -0.41 13.82 4.66
N GLY A 28 0.77 14.41 4.49
CA GLY A 28 1.72 14.06 3.42
C GLY A 28 2.44 12.71 3.62
N LEU A 29 1.72 11.64 3.97
CA LEU A 29 2.25 10.31 4.25
C LEU A 29 1.48 9.25 3.47
N CYS A 30 2.19 8.35 2.81
CA CYS A 30 1.66 7.17 2.13
C CYS A 30 2.36 5.92 2.65
N ASN A 31 1.57 4.90 3.01
CA ASN A 31 2.10 3.63 3.46
C ASN A 31 2.13 2.64 2.29
N ARG A 32 3.31 2.09 1.98
CA ARG A 32 3.46 0.99 1.02
C ARG A 32 3.30 -0.33 1.77
N LEU A 33 2.33 -1.14 1.36
CA LEU A 33 1.91 -2.35 2.08
C LEU A 33 2.53 -3.64 1.55
N ASN A 34 3.13 -3.63 0.35
CA ASN A 34 3.92 -4.74 -0.17
C ASN A 34 5.04 -4.25 -1.08
N ASP A 35 6.03 -5.10 -1.29
CA ASP A 35 7.10 -4.84 -2.24
C ASP A 35 6.78 -5.46 -3.60
N THR A 36 7.22 -4.75 -4.64
CA THR A 36 7.09 -5.14 -6.03
C THR A 36 8.16 -4.43 -6.86
N ASP A 37 8.73 -5.12 -7.82
CA ASP A 37 9.81 -4.60 -8.66
C ASP A 37 9.31 -3.95 -9.96
N SER A 38 7.99 -3.82 -10.14
CA SER A 38 7.42 -3.28 -11.38
C SER A 38 7.80 -1.80 -11.57
N PRO A 39 8.34 -1.41 -12.75
CA PRO A 39 8.79 -0.05 -13.01
C PRO A 39 7.63 0.96 -13.01
N VAL A 40 6.41 0.53 -13.32
CA VAL A 40 5.20 1.36 -13.25
C VAL A 40 4.98 1.87 -11.84
N PHE A 41 5.25 1.04 -10.82
CA PHE A 41 5.08 1.46 -9.43
C PHE A 41 6.15 2.44 -8.97
N LYS A 42 7.36 2.39 -9.53
CA LYS A 42 8.39 3.41 -9.27
C LYS A 42 7.96 4.78 -9.81
N GLU A 43 7.33 4.82 -10.99
CA GLU A 43 6.79 6.05 -11.54
C GLU A 43 5.62 6.59 -10.70
N PHE A 44 4.75 5.71 -10.23
CA PHE A 44 3.68 6.08 -9.31
C PHE A 44 4.23 6.66 -7.99
N GLU A 45 5.27 6.05 -7.40
CA GLU A 45 5.93 6.61 -6.21
C GLU A 45 6.57 7.98 -6.49
N SER A 46 7.14 8.17 -7.68
CA SER A 46 7.67 9.46 -8.14
C SER A 46 6.56 10.52 -8.17
N PHE A 47 5.39 10.20 -8.74
CA PHE A 47 4.22 11.06 -8.74
C PHE A 47 3.77 11.41 -7.31
N LEU A 48 3.65 10.43 -6.42
CA LEU A 48 3.26 10.67 -5.02
C LEU A 48 4.22 11.64 -4.31
N ARG A 49 5.54 11.49 -4.54
CA ARG A 49 6.55 12.38 -3.94
C ARG A 49 6.56 13.77 -4.55
N ASN A 50 6.46 13.86 -5.88
CA ASN A 50 6.68 15.12 -6.59
C ASN A 50 5.42 15.97 -6.65
N GLU A 51 4.27 15.37 -6.95
CA GLU A 51 3.00 16.07 -7.14
C GLU A 51 2.24 16.19 -5.82
N LEU A 52 2.16 15.11 -5.04
CA LEU A 52 1.40 15.11 -3.77
C LEU A 52 2.26 15.41 -2.55
N LYS A 53 3.57 15.66 -2.73
CA LYS A 53 4.54 15.90 -1.64
C LYS A 53 4.50 14.83 -0.54
N ALA A 54 4.08 13.61 -0.89
CA ALA A 54 3.91 12.53 0.05
C ALA A 54 5.24 11.86 0.37
N LYS A 55 5.49 11.63 1.65
CA LYS A 55 6.55 10.73 2.12
C LYS A 55 6.03 9.31 2.05
N ILE A 56 6.80 8.42 1.43
CA ILE A 56 6.44 7.00 1.30
C ILE A 56 7.15 6.23 2.39
N LYS A 57 6.40 5.47 3.20
CA LYS A 57 6.94 4.58 4.22
C LYS A 57 6.56 3.12 3.89
N PRO A 58 7.54 2.22 3.74
CA PRO A 58 7.24 0.80 3.72
C PRO A 58 6.74 0.38 5.11
N VAL A 59 5.65 -0.39 5.15
CA VAL A 59 5.20 -1.03 6.38
C VAL A 59 5.98 -2.34 6.53
N PRO A 60 6.81 -2.50 7.58
CA PRO A 60 7.48 -3.76 7.82
C PRO A 60 6.41 -4.79 8.19
N ILE A 61 6.15 -5.74 7.31
CA ILE A 61 5.40 -6.94 7.65
C ILE A 61 6.40 -7.83 8.41
N ALA A 62 6.63 -7.50 9.69
CA ALA A 62 7.29 -8.43 10.59
C ALA A 62 6.47 -9.72 10.56
N SER A 63 7.16 -10.84 10.37
CA SER A 63 6.63 -12.20 10.43
C SER A 63 5.51 -12.32 11.47
N SER A 64 4.28 -12.52 10.98
CA SER A 64 3.17 -13.15 11.72
C SER A 64 2.99 -12.69 13.17
N SER A 65 2.40 -11.52 13.40
CA SER A 65 1.51 -11.24 14.54
C SER A 65 0.80 -9.91 14.25
N GLU A 66 -0.53 -9.91 14.25
CA GLU A 66 -1.37 -8.70 14.31
C GLU A 66 -1.51 -7.89 13.01
N ILE A 67 -1.93 -8.53 11.91
CA ILE A 67 -2.83 -7.84 10.97
C ILE A 67 -4.23 -8.22 11.43
N ASN A 68 -4.93 -7.32 12.14
CA ASN A 68 -6.35 -7.50 12.43
C ASN A 68 -7.13 -7.38 11.09
N PRO A 69 -7.68 -8.47 10.55
CA PRO A 69 -8.35 -8.44 9.25
C PRO A 69 -9.56 -7.50 9.21
N ASP A 70 -10.12 -7.18 10.38
CA ASP A 70 -11.34 -6.38 10.52
C ASP A 70 -11.10 -4.88 10.31
N GLU A 71 -9.85 -4.39 10.43
CA GLU A 71 -9.52 -2.96 10.29
C GLU A 71 -9.55 -2.47 8.83
N TYR A 72 -9.52 -3.39 7.86
CA TYR A 72 -9.47 -3.07 6.43
C TYR A 72 -10.76 -3.42 5.67
N THR A 73 -11.87 -3.59 6.37
CA THR A 73 -13.17 -3.87 5.75
C THR A 73 -13.67 -2.61 5.04
N VAL A 74 -13.53 -2.59 3.72
CA VAL A 74 -14.07 -1.54 2.86
C VAL A 74 -15.59 -1.53 3.04
N LYS A 75 -16.14 -0.45 3.60
CA LYS A 75 -17.59 -0.27 3.64
C LYS A 75 -18.05 -0.03 2.22
N GLU A 76 -18.79 -0.97 1.64
CA GLU A 76 -19.54 -0.73 0.41
C GLU A 76 -20.49 0.44 0.64
N VAL A 77 -20.35 1.49 -0.17
CA VAL A 77 -21.28 2.61 -0.18
C VAL A 77 -22.47 2.17 -1.03
N ALA A 78 -23.60 1.92 -0.36
CA ALA A 78 -24.90 1.62 -0.98
C ALA A 78 -25.51 2.84 -1.66
#